data_AF-A0A8T6G3F0-F1
#
_entry.id   AF-A0A8T6G3F0-F1
#
_cell.length_a   1.000
_cell.length_b   1.000
_cell.length_c   1.000
_cell.angle_alpha   90.00
_cell.angle_beta   90.00
_cell.angle_gamma   90.00
#
_symmetry.space_group_name_H-M   'P 1'
#
loop_
_entity.id
_entity.type
_entity.pdbx_description
1 polymer ?
#
loop_
_entity_poly.entity_id
_entity_poly.type
_entity_poly.pdbx_seq_one_letter_code
_entity_poly.pdbx_strand_id
1 'polypeptide(L)'
;MATTIDRITLEELQADASREEAIAPELRIIEYQNERIVRSAFPYSYQAPDAMLAELRQRYRLDEVIASGQTEFDQVLLLREWVHTRWKHGWTRVPEPRNALEILAAVEQGKDFNCGYFAVTLMQCLLSLGFVARNLSICKPESDWMSADEGNIGHSIVEFWSHQFHKWILLDPDLNVHYERDGIPLSVLEIHTAWVTRRWDEVSMVTGPTPFRVTDKVESGAATTFMNQDNQDAEFQIFGWHDVGDYYSHVVLPMRNTQHSSNEHNESLEWIDSWTPPRIIAYNKPNGSHFTSNRDDLYWSIDQVQINLEADRAAWERRKALLTVTLDHSMPNLERLLVRLDAEEWRETTPEFIWRLRPGKNQVMAKGVNKFGREGHVSRILLRYNP
;
A
#
# COMPACT_ATOMS: atom_id res chain seq x y z
N MET A 1 50.35 63.50 26.94
CA MET A 1 50.03 62.09 27.25
C MET A 1 49.18 62.09 28.51
N ALA A 2 47.86 62.18 28.31
CA ALA A 2 46.87 62.08 29.38
C ALA A 2 46.41 60.62 29.45
N THR A 3 46.36 60.06 30.65
CA THR A 3 45.76 58.75 30.90
C THR A 3 44.79 58.92 32.06
N THR A 4 43.53 59.14 31.70
CA THR A 4 42.40 59.13 32.63
C THR A 4 41.98 57.67 32.81
N ILE A 5 42.02 57.20 34.05
CA ILE A 5 41.53 55.86 34.44
C ILE A 5 40.03 56.02 34.72
N ASP A 6 39.20 55.33 33.94
CA ASP A 6 37.75 55.30 34.12
C ASP A 6 37.39 54.65 35.45
N ARG A 7 36.69 55.41 36.30
CA ARG A 7 35.99 54.90 37.47
C ARG A 7 34.63 54.40 37.02
N ILE A 8 34.55 53.11 36.69
CA ILE A 8 33.28 52.40 36.63
C ILE A 8 32.71 52.39 38.05
N THR A 9 31.51 52.91 38.22
CA THR A 9 30.85 52.99 39.52
C THR A 9 30.31 51.63 39.94
N LEU A 10 30.32 51.32 41.24
CA LEU A 10 29.75 50.07 41.78
C LEU A 10 28.26 49.91 41.45
N GLU A 11 27.54 51.01 41.18
CA GLU A 11 26.15 51.01 40.73
C GLU A 11 26.00 50.51 39.29
N GLU A 12 26.95 50.80 38.39
CA GLU A 12 26.95 50.28 37.00
C GLU A 12 27.27 48.78 36.96
N LEU A 13 28.14 48.28 37.85
CA LEU A 13 28.40 46.86 38.01
C LEU A 13 27.24 46.10 38.69
N GLN A 14 26.46 46.76 39.55
CA GLN A 14 25.26 46.17 40.16
C GLN A 14 24.02 46.23 39.24
N ALA A 15 23.96 47.21 38.34
CA ALA A 15 22.92 47.27 37.31
C ALA A 15 23.05 46.12 36.29
N ASP A 16 24.27 45.72 35.95
CA ASP A 16 24.52 44.59 35.03
C ASP A 16 24.31 43.22 35.71
N ALA A 17 24.51 43.13 37.03
CA ALA A 17 24.28 41.92 37.82
C ALA A 17 22.80 41.63 38.16
N SER A 18 21.86 42.50 37.75
CA SER A 18 20.42 42.31 37.97
C SER A 18 19.63 41.97 36.70
N ARG A 19 20.32 41.79 35.56
CA ARG A 19 19.79 40.98 34.47
C ARG A 19 20.13 39.53 34.79
N GLU A 20 19.33 38.88 35.63
CA GLU A 20 19.09 37.46 35.40
C GLU A 20 18.64 37.37 33.93
N GLU A 21 19.54 36.96 33.03
CA GLU A 21 19.17 36.55 31.69
C GLU A 21 18.15 35.43 31.89
N ALA A 22 16.88 35.79 31.89
CA ALA A 22 15.81 34.86 32.12
C ALA A 22 15.93 33.80 31.03
N ILE A 23 16.32 32.59 31.45
CA ILE A 23 16.54 31.46 30.56
C ILE A 23 15.30 31.32 29.69
N ALA A 24 15.49 31.30 28.38
CA ALA A 24 14.38 31.18 27.44
C ALA A 24 13.59 29.89 27.70
N PRO A 25 12.26 29.89 27.50
CA PRO A 25 11.46 28.69 27.66
C PRO A 25 12.03 27.52 26.86
N GLU A 26 12.08 26.33 27.46
CA GLU A 26 12.53 25.11 26.81
C GLU A 26 11.33 24.44 26.13
N LEU A 27 11.42 24.20 24.82
CA LEU A 27 10.48 23.34 24.10
C LEU A 27 11.27 22.29 23.32
N ARG A 28 11.05 21.01 23.61
CA ARG A 28 11.78 19.90 22.98
C ARG A 28 10.84 18.76 22.59
N ILE A 29 11.10 18.15 21.44
CA ILE A 29 10.53 16.85 21.07
C ILE A 29 11.28 15.76 21.86
N ILE A 30 10.53 14.90 22.52
CA ILE A 30 11.00 13.78 23.35
C ILE A 30 10.78 12.45 22.64
N GLU A 31 9.70 12.31 21.89
CA GLU A 31 9.36 11.12 21.11
C GLU A 31 8.77 11.58 19.77
N TYR A 32 9.16 10.93 18.68
CA TYR A 32 8.76 11.28 17.33
C TYR A 32 8.42 10.00 16.55
N GLN A 33 7.12 9.71 16.46
CA GLN A 33 6.52 8.65 15.63
C GLN A 33 5.60 9.33 14.62
N ASN A 34 6.20 10.09 13.72
CA ASN A 34 5.50 10.96 12.80
C ASN A 34 6.23 10.91 11.46
N GLU A 35 6.15 9.74 10.83
CA GLU A 35 6.81 9.45 9.58
C GLU A 35 6.43 10.51 8.53
N ARG A 36 7.33 10.73 7.57
CA ARG A 36 7.05 11.59 6.45
C ARG A 36 6.09 10.88 5.50
N ILE A 37 5.13 11.62 4.94
CA ILE A 37 4.31 11.10 3.84
C ILE A 37 5.15 11.08 2.55
N VAL A 38 5.32 9.89 1.98
CA VAL A 38 5.87 9.68 0.65
C VAL A 38 4.74 9.81 -0.37
N ARG A 39 4.98 10.52 -1.48
CA ARG A 39 4.00 10.73 -2.56
C ARG A 39 4.59 10.26 -3.88
N SER A 40 3.78 9.56 -4.67
CA SER A 40 4.09 9.27 -6.08
C SER A 40 3.96 10.54 -6.92
N ALA A 41 4.81 10.67 -7.94
CA ALA A 41 4.63 11.69 -8.98
C ALA A 41 3.40 11.40 -9.87
N PHE A 42 2.90 10.16 -9.84
CA PHE A 42 1.77 9.71 -10.64
C PHE A 42 0.53 9.56 -9.74
N PRO A 43 -0.59 10.23 -10.06
CA PRO A 43 -1.81 10.10 -9.27
C PRO A 43 -2.38 8.68 -9.39
N TYR A 44 -2.92 8.16 -8.27
CA TYR A 44 -3.61 6.87 -8.24
C TYR A 44 -5.10 7.07 -7.99
N SER A 45 -5.94 6.48 -8.84
CA SER A 45 -7.40 6.54 -8.69
C SER A 45 -7.90 5.39 -7.81
N TYR A 46 -8.36 5.72 -6.61
CA TYR A 46 -8.93 4.76 -5.67
C TYR A 46 -10.45 4.60 -5.86
N GLN A 47 -10.90 3.35 -5.86
CA GLN A 47 -12.30 2.99 -5.79
C GLN A 47 -12.84 3.41 -4.40
N ALA A 48 -13.81 4.32 -4.43
CA ALA A 48 -14.58 4.70 -3.25
C ALA A 48 -15.65 3.63 -2.93
N PRO A 49 -16.23 3.64 -1.72
CA PRO A 49 -17.38 2.79 -1.42
C PRO A 49 -18.49 3.02 -2.45
N ASP A 50 -19.02 1.93 -3.00
CA ASP A 50 -20.10 1.93 -3.97
C ASP A 50 -21.07 0.76 -3.72
N ALA A 51 -22.18 0.74 -4.46
CA ALA A 51 -23.19 -0.30 -4.32
C ALA A 51 -22.67 -1.69 -4.68
N MET A 52 -21.73 -1.79 -5.63
CA MET A 52 -21.16 -3.06 -6.08
C MET A 52 -20.33 -3.69 -4.96
N LEU A 53 -19.45 -2.92 -4.30
CA LEU A 53 -18.67 -3.38 -3.16
C LEU A 53 -19.56 -3.76 -1.97
N ALA A 54 -20.57 -2.95 -1.68
CA ALA A 54 -21.51 -3.23 -0.59
C ALA A 54 -22.25 -4.56 -0.83
N GLU A 55 -22.73 -4.77 -2.06
CA GLU A 55 -23.41 -5.99 -2.46
C GLU A 55 -22.47 -7.21 -2.47
N LEU A 56 -21.24 -7.06 -2.96
CA LEU A 56 -20.20 -8.11 -2.92
C LEU A 56 -19.96 -8.60 -1.49
N ARG A 57 -19.74 -7.67 -0.56
CA ARG A 57 -19.51 -7.98 0.85
C ARG A 57 -20.70 -8.70 1.49
N GLN A 58 -21.91 -8.21 1.24
CA GLN A 58 -23.13 -8.77 1.83
C GLN A 58 -23.50 -10.13 1.23
N ARG A 59 -23.54 -10.25 -0.10
CA ARG A 59 -23.98 -11.46 -0.81
C ARG A 59 -23.09 -12.65 -0.48
N TYR A 60 -21.78 -12.44 -0.42
CA TYR A 60 -20.81 -13.49 -0.17
C TYR A 60 -20.35 -13.57 1.29
N ARG A 61 -20.97 -12.80 2.20
CA ARG A 61 -20.75 -12.83 3.65
C ARG A 61 -19.25 -12.71 3.99
N LEU A 62 -18.56 -11.77 3.34
CA LEU A 62 -17.09 -11.69 3.42
C LEU A 62 -16.56 -11.40 4.83
N ASP A 63 -17.35 -10.76 5.69
CA ASP A 63 -17.04 -10.61 7.12
C ASP A 63 -16.85 -11.97 7.83
N GLU A 64 -17.68 -12.96 7.49
CA GLU A 64 -17.61 -14.29 8.10
C GLU A 64 -16.45 -15.11 7.57
N VAL A 65 -16.09 -14.90 6.30
CA VAL A 65 -14.94 -15.54 5.66
C VAL A 65 -13.66 -15.23 6.42
N ILE A 66 -13.50 -13.97 6.84
CA ILE A 66 -12.28 -13.51 7.52
C ILE A 66 -12.37 -13.61 9.05
N ALA A 67 -13.53 -13.91 9.62
CA ALA A 67 -13.80 -13.78 11.05
C ALA A 67 -12.87 -14.60 11.97
N SER A 68 -12.29 -15.68 11.48
CA SER A 68 -11.38 -16.55 12.26
C SER A 68 -9.92 -16.05 12.29
N GLY A 69 -9.56 -15.07 11.44
CA GLY A 69 -8.21 -14.51 11.39
C GLY A 69 -7.88 -13.74 12.68
N GLN A 70 -6.73 -14.04 13.28
CA GLN A 70 -6.28 -13.41 14.54
C GLN A 70 -5.58 -12.08 14.27
N THR A 71 -4.94 -11.96 13.11
CA THR A 71 -4.28 -10.76 12.63
C THR A 71 -4.90 -10.25 11.34
N GLU A 72 -4.56 -9.02 10.97
CA GLU A 72 -4.93 -8.44 9.67
C GLU A 72 -4.44 -9.33 8.52
N PHE A 73 -3.21 -9.83 8.61
CA PHE A 73 -2.65 -10.68 7.58
C PHE A 73 -3.37 -12.03 7.49
N ASP A 74 -3.72 -12.65 8.63
CA ASP A 74 -4.50 -13.90 8.64
C ASP A 74 -5.86 -13.73 7.94
N GLN A 75 -6.56 -12.62 8.22
CA GLN A 75 -7.84 -12.29 7.57
C GLN A 75 -7.70 -12.22 6.05
N VAL A 76 -6.63 -11.58 5.57
CA VAL A 76 -6.35 -11.43 4.16
C VAL A 76 -5.96 -12.78 3.51
N LEU A 77 -5.20 -13.64 4.20
CA LEU A 77 -4.89 -14.99 3.73
C LEU A 77 -6.14 -15.89 3.65
N LEU A 78 -7.06 -15.79 4.62
CA LEU A 78 -8.36 -16.46 4.57
C LEU A 78 -9.20 -16.01 3.36
N LEU A 79 -9.16 -14.71 3.04
CA LEU A 79 -9.86 -14.18 1.88
C LEU A 79 -9.22 -14.65 0.56
N ARG A 80 -7.89 -14.71 0.49
CA ARG A 80 -7.15 -15.28 -0.65
C ARG A 80 -7.55 -16.73 -0.89
N GLU A 81 -7.55 -17.56 0.16
CA GLU A 81 -8.00 -18.96 0.11
C GLU A 81 -9.46 -19.06 -0.33
N TRP A 82 -10.32 -18.19 0.19
CA TRP A 82 -11.73 -18.16 -0.19
C TRP A 82 -11.88 -17.88 -1.69
N VAL A 83 -11.21 -16.87 -2.24
CA VAL A 83 -11.26 -16.57 -3.68
C VAL A 83 -10.69 -17.72 -4.51
N HIS A 84 -9.52 -18.25 -4.12
CA HIS A 84 -8.87 -19.36 -4.80
C HIS A 84 -9.80 -20.58 -4.94
N THR A 85 -10.57 -20.88 -3.90
CA THR A 85 -11.48 -22.04 -3.86
C THR A 85 -12.83 -21.80 -4.55
N ARG A 86 -13.01 -20.69 -5.28
CA ARG A 86 -14.24 -20.44 -6.05
C ARG A 86 -14.24 -21.14 -7.40
N TRP A 87 -13.11 -21.21 -8.10
CA TRP A 87 -12.99 -21.92 -9.37
C TRP A 87 -11.57 -22.47 -9.57
N LYS A 88 -11.40 -23.37 -10.54
CA LYS A 88 -10.07 -23.82 -10.98
C LYS A 88 -9.59 -22.90 -12.09
N HIS A 89 -8.28 -22.74 -12.29
CA HIS A 89 -7.74 -21.94 -13.38
C HIS A 89 -8.26 -22.42 -14.75
N GLY A 90 -8.76 -21.49 -15.56
CA GLY A 90 -9.34 -21.77 -16.87
C GLY A 90 -9.36 -20.57 -17.81
N TRP A 91 -9.91 -20.75 -19.01
CA TRP A 91 -9.93 -19.77 -20.10
C TRP A 91 -11.34 -19.61 -20.68
N THR A 92 -12.37 -19.70 -19.85
CA THR A 92 -13.76 -19.52 -20.31
C THR A 92 -13.89 -18.18 -21.05
N ARG A 93 -14.32 -18.25 -22.31
CA ARG A 93 -14.62 -17.07 -23.14
C ARG A 93 -16.11 -16.75 -23.08
N VAL A 94 -16.49 -15.89 -22.14
CA VAL A 94 -17.81 -15.22 -22.10
C VAL A 94 -17.61 -13.73 -22.37
N PRO A 95 -18.66 -12.93 -22.67
CA PRO A 95 -18.53 -11.48 -22.56
C PRO A 95 -17.85 -11.15 -21.22
N GLU A 96 -16.75 -10.41 -21.26
CA GLU A 96 -15.84 -10.29 -20.14
C GLU A 96 -16.57 -9.68 -18.93
N PRO A 97 -16.69 -10.42 -17.80
CA PRO A 97 -17.30 -9.87 -16.59
C PRO A 97 -16.43 -8.74 -16.06
N ARG A 98 -17.07 -7.63 -15.69
CA ARG A 98 -16.38 -6.35 -15.42
C ARG A 98 -15.93 -6.18 -13.97
N ASN A 99 -16.44 -7.01 -13.07
CA ASN A 99 -16.23 -6.91 -11.62
C ASN A 99 -16.41 -8.27 -10.94
N ALA A 100 -16.01 -8.35 -9.67
CA ALA A 100 -16.08 -9.54 -8.83
C ALA A 100 -17.50 -10.14 -8.72
N LEU A 101 -18.56 -9.31 -8.68
CA LEU A 101 -19.93 -9.82 -8.62
C LEU A 101 -20.29 -10.61 -9.89
N GLU A 102 -19.98 -10.06 -11.06
CA GLU A 102 -20.22 -10.69 -12.35
C GLU A 102 -19.35 -11.94 -12.53
N ILE A 103 -18.08 -11.88 -12.10
CA ILE A 103 -17.16 -13.03 -12.15
C ILE A 103 -17.72 -14.18 -11.30
N LEU A 104 -18.04 -13.91 -10.03
CA LEU A 104 -18.54 -14.94 -9.12
C LEU A 104 -19.89 -15.50 -9.58
N ALA A 105 -20.78 -14.67 -10.12
CA ALA A 105 -22.06 -15.13 -10.68
C ALA A 105 -21.86 -16.01 -11.93
N ALA A 106 -20.83 -15.77 -12.73
CA ALA A 106 -20.47 -16.65 -13.85
C ALA A 106 -19.82 -17.95 -13.36
N VAL A 107 -19.01 -17.90 -12.31
CA VAL A 107 -18.43 -19.09 -11.66
C VAL A 107 -19.52 -20.02 -11.12
N GLU A 108 -20.58 -19.46 -10.51
CA GLU A 108 -21.76 -20.22 -10.07
C GLU A 108 -22.49 -20.92 -11.23
N GLN A 109 -22.31 -20.44 -12.46
CA GLN A 109 -22.79 -21.07 -13.70
C GLN A 109 -21.78 -22.04 -14.31
N GLY A 110 -20.73 -22.40 -13.56
CA GLY A 110 -19.72 -23.39 -13.94
C GLY A 110 -18.55 -22.85 -14.76
N LYS A 111 -18.40 -21.53 -14.90
CA LYS A 111 -17.28 -20.91 -15.63
C LYS A 111 -15.99 -20.94 -14.81
N ASP A 112 -14.88 -21.16 -15.50
CA ASP A 112 -13.53 -21.14 -14.93
C ASP A 112 -12.67 -20.11 -15.66
N PHE A 113 -11.99 -19.26 -14.90
CA PHE A 113 -11.27 -18.08 -15.40
C PHE A 113 -9.78 -18.11 -15.03
N ASN A 114 -9.00 -17.25 -15.72
CA ASN A 114 -7.55 -17.15 -15.55
C ASN A 114 -7.18 -16.12 -14.46
N CYS A 115 -5.88 -15.95 -14.24
CA CYS A 115 -5.28 -15.09 -13.23
C CYS A 115 -5.87 -13.68 -13.13
N GLY A 116 -6.21 -13.04 -14.25
CA GLY A 116 -6.76 -11.69 -14.26
C GLY A 116 -8.06 -11.59 -13.46
N TYR A 117 -8.91 -12.60 -13.58
CA TYR A 117 -10.19 -12.65 -12.87
C TYR A 117 -10.03 -13.00 -11.38
N PHE A 118 -9.04 -13.83 -11.04
CA PHE A 118 -8.69 -14.08 -9.63
C PHE A 118 -8.20 -12.79 -8.96
N ALA A 119 -7.30 -12.04 -9.63
CA ALA A 119 -6.75 -10.80 -9.12
C ALA A 119 -7.84 -9.73 -8.91
N VAL A 120 -8.68 -9.47 -9.92
CA VAL A 120 -9.82 -8.53 -9.80
C VAL A 120 -10.76 -8.93 -8.68
N THR A 121 -11.08 -10.23 -8.56
CA THR A 121 -11.98 -10.72 -7.53
C THR A 121 -11.42 -10.51 -6.12
N LEU A 122 -10.16 -10.89 -5.87
CA LEU A 122 -9.52 -10.67 -4.58
C LEU A 122 -9.38 -9.19 -4.26
N MET A 123 -8.93 -8.36 -5.21
CA MET A 123 -8.81 -6.92 -5.04
C MET A 123 -10.15 -6.30 -4.59
N GLN A 124 -11.25 -6.59 -5.29
CA GLN A 124 -12.54 -6.00 -4.92
C GLN A 124 -13.13 -6.59 -3.63
N CYS A 125 -12.86 -7.86 -3.31
CA CYS A 125 -13.20 -8.42 -2.00
C CYS A 125 -12.48 -7.66 -0.88
N LEU A 126 -11.18 -7.37 -1.03
CA LEU A 126 -10.40 -6.57 -0.09
C LEU A 126 -10.95 -5.15 0.05
N LEU A 127 -11.21 -4.47 -1.07
CA LEU A 127 -11.77 -3.12 -1.09
C LEU A 127 -13.13 -3.06 -0.38
N SER A 128 -13.99 -4.07 -0.57
CA SER A 128 -15.31 -4.14 0.09
C SER A 128 -15.24 -4.23 1.62
N LEU A 129 -14.14 -4.80 2.13
CA LEU A 129 -13.82 -4.90 3.56
C LEU A 129 -13.04 -3.68 4.08
N GLY A 130 -12.81 -2.68 3.23
CA GLY A 130 -12.14 -1.42 3.55
C GLY A 130 -10.62 -1.46 3.52
N PHE A 131 -10.01 -2.58 3.11
CA PHE A 131 -8.58 -2.66 2.86
C PHE A 131 -8.20 -1.81 1.64
N VAL A 132 -6.93 -1.40 1.57
CA VAL A 132 -6.37 -0.75 0.38
C VAL A 132 -5.65 -1.82 -0.43
N ALA A 133 -6.10 -2.04 -1.67
CA ALA A 133 -5.54 -3.06 -2.55
C ALA A 133 -5.47 -2.56 -4.00
N ARG A 134 -4.55 -3.14 -4.78
CA ARG A 134 -4.30 -2.82 -6.19
C ARG A 134 -3.91 -4.07 -6.95
N ASN A 135 -4.26 -4.12 -8.23
CA ASN A 135 -3.79 -5.15 -9.15
C ASN A 135 -2.46 -4.74 -9.77
N LEU A 136 -1.63 -5.73 -10.08
CA LEU A 136 -0.41 -5.55 -10.86
C LEU A 136 -0.29 -6.67 -11.89
N SER A 137 0.44 -6.38 -12.96
CA SER A 137 0.84 -7.36 -13.96
C SER A 137 2.34 -7.62 -13.85
N ILE A 138 2.72 -8.89 -13.88
CA ILE A 138 4.11 -9.33 -13.86
C ILE A 138 4.39 -10.17 -15.11
N CYS A 139 5.57 -10.03 -15.72
CA CYS A 139 5.90 -10.70 -16.97
C CYS A 139 7.36 -11.18 -17.01
N LYS A 140 7.58 -12.28 -17.72
CA LYS A 140 8.92 -12.83 -18.00
C LYS A 140 9.80 -11.86 -18.79
N PRO A 141 11.14 -11.94 -18.71
CA PRO A 141 12.04 -11.06 -19.46
C PRO A 141 11.73 -11.00 -20.96
N GLU A 142 11.44 -12.15 -21.57
CA GLU A 142 11.22 -12.33 -23.02
C GLU A 142 9.79 -11.95 -23.47
N SER A 143 9.13 -11.01 -22.79
CA SER A 143 7.72 -10.65 -23.07
C SER A 143 7.51 -9.52 -24.09
N ASP A 144 8.59 -9.06 -24.73
CA ASP A 144 8.53 -8.05 -25.79
C ASP A 144 7.85 -8.62 -27.05
N TRP A 145 8.28 -9.81 -27.46
CA TRP A 145 7.82 -10.51 -28.66
C TRP A 145 7.21 -11.84 -28.27
N MET A 146 5.95 -12.07 -28.67
CA MET A 146 5.27 -13.33 -28.44
C MET A 146 5.30 -14.24 -29.66
N SER A 147 5.83 -15.46 -29.52
CA SER A 147 5.59 -16.55 -30.45
C SER A 147 4.23 -17.24 -30.18
N ALA A 148 3.77 -18.07 -31.12
CA ALA A 148 2.51 -18.79 -30.95
C ALA A 148 2.59 -19.96 -29.93
N ASP A 149 3.80 -20.38 -29.56
CA ASP A 149 4.11 -21.55 -28.73
C ASP A 149 4.85 -21.23 -27.42
N GLU A 150 5.03 -19.95 -27.10
CA GLU A 150 5.78 -19.45 -25.94
C GLU A 150 5.10 -19.69 -24.58
N GLY A 151 3.89 -20.23 -24.56
CA GLY A 151 3.17 -20.54 -23.33
C GLY A 151 2.74 -19.31 -22.55
N ASN A 152 2.62 -19.45 -21.22
CA ASN A 152 2.26 -18.33 -20.36
C ASN A 152 3.49 -17.47 -20.04
N ILE A 153 3.45 -16.19 -20.39
CA ILE A 153 4.57 -15.25 -20.15
C ILE A 153 4.17 -14.05 -19.27
N GLY A 154 2.92 -14.01 -18.81
CA GLY A 154 2.39 -12.95 -17.96
C GLY A 154 1.50 -13.48 -16.84
N HIS A 155 1.36 -12.70 -15.78
CA HIS A 155 0.52 -13.07 -14.65
C HIS A 155 -0.08 -11.83 -13.98
N SER A 156 -1.29 -11.98 -13.46
CA SER A 156 -1.99 -10.92 -12.72
C SER A 156 -2.02 -11.25 -11.24
N ILE A 157 -1.57 -10.31 -10.43
CA ILE A 157 -1.42 -10.45 -8.98
C ILE A 157 -2.08 -9.27 -8.27
N VAL A 158 -2.17 -9.37 -6.94
CA VAL A 158 -2.70 -8.31 -6.07
C VAL A 158 -1.61 -7.88 -5.10
N GLU A 159 -1.53 -6.59 -4.81
CA GLU A 159 -0.91 -6.11 -3.58
C GLU A 159 -1.96 -5.47 -2.69
N PHE A 160 -1.83 -5.67 -1.38
CA PHE A 160 -2.59 -4.95 -0.38
C PHE A 160 -1.65 -4.22 0.57
N TRP A 161 -2.08 -3.08 1.09
CA TRP A 161 -1.35 -2.39 2.15
C TRP A 161 -1.68 -3.04 3.49
N SER A 162 -0.65 -3.48 4.19
CA SER A 162 -0.80 -4.03 5.54
C SER A 162 -0.41 -3.01 6.59
N HIS A 163 -1.35 -2.75 7.51
CA HIS A 163 -1.06 -2.00 8.73
C HIS A 163 -0.09 -2.76 9.64
N GLN A 164 -0.19 -4.09 9.69
CA GLN A 164 0.67 -4.91 10.55
C GLN A 164 2.15 -4.76 10.19
N PHE A 165 2.48 -4.78 8.90
CA PHE A 165 3.85 -4.70 8.41
C PHE A 165 4.25 -3.30 7.92
N HIS A 166 3.30 -2.36 7.89
CA HIS A 166 3.46 -0.99 7.43
C HIS A 166 4.05 -0.91 6.00
N LYS A 167 3.58 -1.80 5.10
CA LYS A 167 4.02 -1.89 3.71
C LYS A 167 3.02 -2.62 2.82
N TRP A 168 3.23 -2.50 1.51
CA TRP A 168 2.54 -3.32 0.50
C TRP A 168 3.04 -4.77 0.53
N ILE A 169 2.13 -5.72 0.41
CA ILE A 169 2.40 -7.16 0.39
C ILE A 169 1.70 -7.77 -0.82
N LEU A 170 2.43 -8.62 -1.55
CA LEU A 170 1.92 -9.41 -2.66
C LEU A 170 1.05 -10.57 -2.18
N LEU A 171 -0.07 -10.75 -2.87
CA LEU A 171 -0.94 -11.92 -2.79
C LEU A 171 -1.22 -12.43 -4.20
N ASP A 172 -1.12 -13.75 -4.35
CA ASP A 172 -1.51 -14.44 -5.57
C ASP A 172 -2.74 -15.33 -5.28
N PRO A 173 -3.96 -14.90 -5.64
CA PRO A 173 -5.16 -15.70 -5.47
C PRO A 173 -5.27 -16.88 -6.44
N ASP A 174 -4.56 -16.87 -7.56
CA ASP A 174 -4.63 -17.93 -8.56
C ASP A 174 -3.77 -19.11 -8.11
N LEU A 175 -2.47 -18.86 -7.86
CA LEU A 175 -1.55 -19.86 -7.33
C LEU A 175 -1.79 -20.15 -5.84
N ASN A 176 -2.54 -19.29 -5.16
CA ASN A 176 -2.74 -19.30 -3.71
C ASN A 176 -1.44 -19.15 -2.93
N VAL A 177 -0.58 -18.20 -3.34
CA VAL A 177 0.74 -17.99 -2.71
C VAL A 177 0.96 -16.55 -2.26
N HIS A 178 1.93 -16.40 -1.37
CA HIS A 178 2.62 -15.15 -1.09
C HIS A 178 4.11 -15.49 -0.89
N TYR A 179 4.96 -14.48 -0.80
CA TYR A 179 6.40 -14.69 -0.65
C TYR A 179 6.90 -14.03 0.61
N GLU A 180 7.82 -14.69 1.28
CA GLU A 180 8.43 -14.21 2.51
C GLU A 180 9.95 -14.24 2.41
N ARG A 181 10.59 -13.35 3.17
CA ARG A 181 12.00 -13.42 3.52
C ARG A 181 12.11 -13.26 5.02
N ASP A 182 12.80 -14.19 5.68
CA ASP A 182 12.98 -14.18 7.14
C ASP A 182 11.64 -14.07 7.91
N GLY A 183 10.57 -14.67 7.39
CA GLY A 183 9.21 -14.63 7.96
C GLY A 183 8.47 -13.30 7.76
N ILE A 184 8.99 -12.40 6.92
CA ILE A 184 8.36 -11.14 6.56
C ILE A 184 7.81 -11.21 5.13
N PRO A 185 6.50 -11.00 4.92
CA PRO A 185 5.90 -11.02 3.59
C PRO A 185 6.43 -9.89 2.72
N LEU A 186 6.53 -10.15 1.42
CA LEU A 186 7.20 -9.30 0.45
C LEU A 186 6.22 -8.58 -0.49
N SER A 187 6.63 -7.41 -0.93
CA SER A 187 6.05 -6.66 -2.03
C SER A 187 6.58 -7.17 -3.38
N VAL A 188 5.90 -6.86 -4.48
CA VAL A 188 6.31 -7.31 -5.82
C VAL A 188 7.73 -6.87 -6.17
N LEU A 189 8.12 -5.66 -5.76
CA LEU A 189 9.43 -5.10 -6.12
C LEU A 189 10.54 -5.70 -5.26
N GLU A 190 10.25 -6.13 -4.03
CA GLU A 190 11.21 -6.89 -3.23
C GLU A 190 11.47 -8.26 -3.84
N ILE A 191 10.42 -8.90 -4.38
CA ILE A 191 10.51 -10.18 -5.10
C ILE A 191 11.29 -10.00 -6.41
N HIS A 192 10.95 -8.99 -7.22
CA HIS A 192 11.71 -8.59 -8.41
C HIS A 192 13.19 -8.37 -8.08
N THR A 193 13.49 -7.60 -7.03
CA THR A 193 14.86 -7.30 -6.61
C THR A 193 15.61 -8.58 -6.27
N ALA A 194 14.97 -9.50 -5.53
CA ALA A 194 15.57 -10.80 -5.20
C ALA A 194 15.89 -11.60 -6.48
N TRP A 195 14.96 -11.63 -7.44
CA TRP A 195 15.16 -12.29 -8.73
C TRP A 195 16.33 -11.71 -9.52
N VAL A 196 16.30 -10.41 -9.84
CA VAL A 196 17.31 -9.78 -10.72
C VAL A 196 18.70 -9.70 -10.06
N THR A 197 18.77 -9.70 -8.73
CA THR A 197 20.04 -9.73 -7.98
C THR A 197 20.53 -11.14 -7.66
N ARG A 198 19.89 -12.19 -8.19
CA ARG A 198 20.24 -13.61 -7.98
C ARG A 198 20.25 -14.05 -6.52
N ARG A 199 19.27 -13.54 -5.76
CA ARG A 199 19.02 -13.86 -4.34
C ARG A 199 17.65 -14.51 -4.17
N TRP A 200 17.20 -15.25 -5.19
CA TRP A 200 15.92 -15.95 -5.18
C TRP A 200 15.87 -17.04 -4.11
N ASP A 201 17.02 -17.65 -3.80
CA ASP A 201 17.20 -18.62 -2.71
C ASP A 201 16.94 -18.04 -1.32
N GLU A 202 16.93 -16.71 -1.17
CA GLU A 202 16.54 -16.02 0.07
C GLU A 202 15.01 -15.81 0.18
N VAL A 203 14.24 -16.16 -0.85
CA VAL A 203 12.78 -15.96 -0.91
C VAL A 203 12.07 -17.30 -0.76
N SER A 204 11.14 -17.35 0.19
CA SER A 204 10.27 -18.50 0.42
C SER A 204 8.90 -18.26 -0.19
N MET A 205 8.46 -19.14 -1.09
CA MET A 205 7.08 -19.16 -1.58
C MET A 205 6.21 -19.91 -0.57
N VAL A 206 5.27 -19.21 0.05
CA VAL A 206 4.36 -19.76 1.05
C VAL A 206 3.00 -20.05 0.41
N THR A 207 2.67 -21.34 0.33
CA THR A 207 1.43 -21.84 -0.27
C THR A 207 0.28 -21.84 0.73
N GLY A 208 -0.92 -21.51 0.25
CA GLY A 208 -2.15 -21.73 0.98
C GLY A 208 -2.54 -23.21 1.05
N PRO A 209 -3.58 -23.54 1.82
CA PRO A 209 -3.94 -24.92 2.09
C PRO A 209 -4.49 -25.66 0.86
N THR A 210 -5.14 -24.95 -0.07
CA THR A 210 -5.58 -25.52 -1.34
C THR A 210 -4.52 -25.26 -2.43
N PRO A 211 -4.00 -26.30 -3.10
CA PRO A 211 -3.00 -26.13 -4.15
C PRO A 211 -3.64 -25.63 -5.45
N PHE A 212 -2.82 -24.98 -6.28
CA PHE A 212 -3.18 -24.58 -7.64
C PHE A 212 -3.74 -25.76 -8.46
N ARG A 213 -4.85 -25.52 -9.15
CA ARG A 213 -5.53 -26.51 -9.99
C ARG A 213 -6.04 -25.86 -11.26
N VAL A 214 -5.85 -26.56 -12.37
CA VAL A 214 -6.42 -26.19 -13.66
C VAL A 214 -7.68 -27.00 -13.90
N THR A 215 -8.64 -26.36 -14.55
CA THR A 215 -9.89 -26.99 -14.93
C THR A 215 -9.68 -28.10 -15.95
N ASP A 216 -10.37 -29.21 -15.74
CA ASP A 216 -10.48 -30.35 -16.66
C ASP A 216 -11.62 -30.14 -17.68
N LYS A 217 -12.38 -29.05 -17.55
CA LYS A 217 -13.49 -28.72 -18.44
C LYS A 217 -12.98 -28.23 -19.80
N VAL A 218 -13.36 -28.93 -20.85
CA VAL A 218 -13.03 -28.55 -22.24
C VAL A 218 -13.68 -27.21 -22.61
N GLU A 219 -14.90 -26.98 -22.16
CA GLU A 219 -15.66 -25.74 -22.36
C GLU A 219 -15.03 -24.51 -21.69
N SER A 220 -14.16 -24.74 -20.71
CA SER A 220 -13.35 -23.71 -20.07
C SER A 220 -12.03 -23.46 -20.80
N GLY A 221 -11.86 -23.94 -22.04
CA GLY A 221 -10.76 -23.57 -22.93
C GLY A 221 -9.44 -24.31 -22.73
N ALA A 222 -9.33 -25.22 -21.75
CA ALA A 222 -8.10 -25.96 -21.46
C ALA A 222 -7.54 -26.70 -22.69
N ALA A 223 -8.41 -27.43 -23.43
CA ALA A 223 -8.01 -28.18 -24.62
C ALA A 223 -7.56 -27.29 -25.79
N THR A 224 -8.06 -26.05 -25.87
CA THR A 224 -7.68 -25.10 -26.93
C THR A 224 -6.40 -24.35 -26.60
N THR A 225 -6.03 -24.22 -25.32
CA THR A 225 -4.86 -23.45 -24.89
C THR A 225 -3.57 -24.25 -25.04
N PHE A 226 -3.52 -25.51 -24.57
CA PHE A 226 -2.25 -26.27 -24.53
C PHE A 226 -2.04 -27.22 -25.70
N MET A 227 -3.07 -27.45 -26.53
CA MET A 227 -3.10 -28.38 -27.67
C MET A 227 -2.87 -29.87 -27.33
N ASN A 228 -2.05 -30.20 -26.33
CA ASN A 228 -1.82 -31.54 -25.78
C ASN A 228 -1.54 -31.50 -24.26
N GLN A 229 -1.57 -32.67 -23.61
CA GLN A 229 -1.39 -32.81 -22.16
C GLN A 229 0.06 -32.55 -21.70
N ASP A 230 1.06 -32.87 -22.51
CA ASP A 230 2.48 -32.69 -22.14
C ASP A 230 2.84 -31.19 -22.04
N ASN A 231 2.32 -30.36 -22.94
CA ASN A 231 2.46 -28.90 -22.91
C ASN A 231 1.74 -28.31 -21.70
N GLN A 232 0.56 -28.84 -21.38
CA GLN A 232 -0.21 -28.46 -20.21
C GLN A 232 0.58 -28.77 -18.92
N ASP A 233 1.14 -29.97 -18.81
CA ASP A 233 1.90 -30.41 -17.64
C ASP A 233 3.23 -29.64 -17.49
N ALA A 234 3.92 -29.33 -18.58
CA ALA A 234 5.16 -28.54 -18.57
C ALA A 234 4.92 -27.08 -18.12
N GLU A 235 3.89 -26.43 -18.67
CA GLU A 235 3.51 -25.07 -18.27
C GLU A 235 3.13 -25.01 -16.78
N PHE A 236 2.47 -26.05 -16.25
CA PHE A 236 2.09 -26.06 -14.83
C PHE A 236 3.22 -26.44 -13.88
N GLN A 237 4.21 -27.20 -14.32
CA GLN A 237 5.45 -27.36 -13.56
C GLN A 237 6.19 -26.02 -13.41
N ILE A 238 6.22 -25.21 -14.48
CA ILE A 238 6.86 -23.89 -14.47
C ILE A 238 6.04 -22.91 -13.62
N PHE A 239 4.72 -22.86 -13.83
CA PHE A 239 3.85 -21.85 -13.23
C PHE A 239 3.46 -22.13 -11.77
N GLY A 240 3.41 -23.39 -11.34
CA GLY A 240 2.86 -23.72 -10.01
C GLY A 240 3.85 -24.25 -8.98
N TRP A 241 5.05 -24.70 -9.36
CA TRP A 241 5.79 -25.63 -8.50
C TRP A 241 7.13 -25.12 -7.99
N HIS A 242 8.05 -24.53 -8.78
CA HIS A 242 9.38 -24.21 -8.23
C HIS A 242 10.15 -22.97 -8.73
N ASP A 243 9.81 -22.32 -9.85
CA ASP A 243 10.65 -21.22 -10.35
C ASP A 243 9.89 -20.17 -11.17
N VAL A 244 8.90 -19.52 -10.53
CA VAL A 244 8.18 -18.37 -11.11
C VAL A 244 8.90 -17.04 -10.92
N GLY A 245 10.17 -17.06 -10.50
CA GLY A 245 10.96 -15.85 -10.27
C GLY A 245 11.08 -15.00 -11.53
N ASP A 246 11.14 -15.65 -12.71
CA ASP A 246 11.21 -15.00 -14.02
C ASP A 246 10.02 -14.09 -14.31
N TYR A 247 8.81 -14.44 -13.89
CA TYR A 247 7.63 -13.58 -14.04
C TYR A 247 7.81 -12.22 -13.33
N TYR A 248 8.63 -12.15 -12.29
CA TYR A 248 8.86 -10.91 -11.56
C TYR A 248 9.88 -9.99 -12.22
N SER A 249 10.36 -10.29 -13.42
CA SER A 249 11.23 -9.40 -14.17
C SER A 249 10.55 -8.09 -14.51
N HIS A 250 9.44 -8.10 -15.24
CA HIS A 250 8.75 -6.85 -15.56
C HIS A 250 7.55 -6.64 -14.66
N VAL A 251 7.50 -5.52 -13.95
CA VAL A 251 6.44 -5.16 -13.02
C VAL A 251 5.68 -3.96 -13.54
N VAL A 252 4.37 -4.13 -13.80
CA VAL A 252 3.49 -3.08 -14.32
C VAL A 252 2.34 -2.85 -13.36
N LEU A 253 2.21 -1.61 -12.89
CA LEU A 253 1.15 -1.15 -12.00
C LEU A 253 0.15 -0.28 -12.78
N PRO A 254 -1.09 -0.73 -13.01
CA PRO A 254 -2.18 0.16 -13.38
C PRO A 254 -2.38 1.23 -12.31
N MET A 255 -2.45 2.51 -12.71
CA MET A 255 -2.58 3.65 -11.78
C MET A 255 -4.02 3.88 -11.29
N ARG A 256 -4.78 2.79 -11.14
CA ARG A 256 -6.15 2.79 -10.64
C ARG A 256 -6.60 1.39 -10.20
N ASN A 257 -7.60 1.36 -9.33
CA ASN A 257 -8.42 0.17 -9.04
C ASN A 257 -9.92 0.40 -9.33
N THR A 258 -10.24 1.37 -10.20
CA THR A 258 -11.61 1.78 -10.58
C THR A 258 -12.10 1.19 -11.91
N GLN A 259 -11.47 0.12 -12.40
CA GLN A 259 -11.70 -0.43 -13.75
C GLN A 259 -13.16 -0.83 -14.00
N HIS A 260 -13.93 -1.21 -12.97
CA HIS A 260 -15.35 -1.56 -13.13
C HIS A 260 -16.28 -0.34 -13.25
N SER A 261 -15.89 0.81 -12.70
CA SER A 261 -16.73 2.01 -12.60
C SER A 261 -16.28 3.15 -13.51
N SER A 262 -15.12 3.05 -14.14
CA SER A 262 -14.55 4.09 -14.99
C SER A 262 -14.00 3.54 -16.31
N ASN A 263 -14.41 4.15 -17.42
CA ASN A 263 -13.85 3.91 -18.75
C ASN A 263 -12.64 4.83 -19.05
N GLU A 264 -12.10 5.54 -18.06
CA GLU A 264 -10.90 6.35 -18.24
C GLU A 264 -9.74 5.51 -18.80
N HIS A 265 -8.76 6.19 -19.39
CA HIS A 265 -7.60 5.53 -19.95
C HIS A 265 -6.85 4.76 -18.85
N ASN A 266 -6.39 3.54 -19.18
CA ASN A 266 -5.55 2.74 -18.30
C ASN A 266 -4.11 3.27 -18.35
N GLU A 267 -3.85 4.38 -17.66
CA GLU A 267 -2.46 4.74 -17.35
C GLU A 267 -1.85 3.64 -16.48
N SER A 268 -0.63 3.25 -16.81
CA SER A 268 0.13 2.26 -16.07
C SER A 268 1.57 2.69 -15.94
N LEU A 269 2.20 2.22 -14.89
CA LEU A 269 3.56 2.54 -14.52
C LEU A 269 4.36 1.26 -14.46
N GLU A 270 5.42 1.20 -15.25
CA GLU A 270 6.32 0.06 -15.33
C GLU A 270 7.64 0.38 -14.64
N TRP A 271 8.06 -0.55 -13.77
CA TRP A 271 9.35 -0.46 -13.10
C TRP A 271 10.48 -0.69 -14.09
N ILE A 272 11.50 0.16 -14.02
CA ILE A 272 12.75 0.01 -14.78
C ILE A 272 13.96 0.14 -13.86
N ASP A 273 15.01 -0.62 -14.17
CA ASP A 273 16.31 -0.49 -13.52
C ASP A 273 17.44 -0.97 -14.43
N SER A 274 18.62 -1.23 -13.86
CA SER A 274 19.80 -1.70 -14.61
C SER A 274 19.65 -3.10 -15.19
N TRP A 275 18.72 -3.91 -14.69
CA TRP A 275 18.46 -5.28 -15.11
C TRP A 275 17.24 -5.38 -16.02
N THR A 276 16.23 -4.53 -15.80
CA THR A 276 15.01 -4.48 -16.60
C THR A 276 14.86 -3.10 -17.23
N PRO A 277 15.49 -2.87 -18.41
CA PRO A 277 15.36 -1.60 -19.11
C PRO A 277 13.93 -1.42 -19.65
N PRO A 278 13.55 -0.18 -20.06
CA PRO A 278 12.22 0.08 -20.61
C PRO A 278 11.85 -0.84 -21.78
N ARG A 279 10.73 -1.57 -21.65
CA ARG A 279 10.14 -2.34 -22.75
C ARG A 279 9.39 -1.42 -23.69
N ILE A 280 9.97 -1.10 -24.84
CA ILE A 280 9.31 -0.24 -25.85
C ILE A 280 8.17 -1.00 -26.55
N ILE A 281 8.30 -2.33 -26.67
CA ILE A 281 7.28 -3.25 -27.16
C ILE A 281 6.95 -4.21 -26.02
N ALA A 282 5.67 -4.49 -25.81
CA ALA A 282 5.18 -5.53 -24.92
C ALA A 282 4.11 -6.35 -25.67
N TYR A 283 4.24 -7.67 -25.66
CA TYR A 283 3.28 -8.57 -26.28
C TYR A 283 2.99 -8.27 -27.77
N ASN A 284 4.04 -8.10 -28.58
CA ASN A 284 3.96 -7.74 -30.00
C ASN A 284 3.30 -6.38 -30.29
N LYS A 285 3.16 -5.49 -29.29
CA LYS A 285 2.51 -4.18 -29.43
C LYS A 285 3.34 -3.07 -28.79
N PRO A 286 3.21 -1.81 -29.24
CA PRO A 286 3.82 -0.68 -28.54
C PRO A 286 3.38 -0.63 -27.08
N ASN A 287 4.36 -0.50 -26.16
CA ASN A 287 4.08 -0.34 -24.75
C ASN A 287 3.63 1.10 -24.46
N GLY A 288 2.45 1.24 -23.85
CA GLY A 288 1.86 2.52 -23.49
C GLY A 288 2.13 2.95 -22.04
N SER A 289 2.91 2.18 -21.28
CA SER A 289 3.20 2.49 -19.87
C SER A 289 4.13 3.70 -19.74
N HIS A 290 3.97 4.44 -18.64
CA HIS A 290 5.03 5.29 -18.13
C HIS A 290 6.11 4.42 -17.49
N PHE A 291 7.36 4.87 -17.48
CA PHE A 291 8.46 4.16 -16.82
C PHE A 291 8.95 4.94 -15.60
N THR A 292 9.27 4.24 -14.53
CA THR A 292 9.93 4.82 -13.36
C THR A 292 10.99 3.90 -12.78
N SER A 293 12.05 4.50 -12.27
CA SER A 293 13.04 3.86 -11.38
C SER A 293 12.97 4.43 -9.95
N ASN A 294 11.97 5.27 -9.66
CA ASN A 294 11.74 5.84 -8.34
C ASN A 294 10.79 4.95 -7.55
N ARG A 295 11.29 4.33 -6.49
CA ARG A 295 10.52 3.42 -5.64
C ARG A 295 9.30 4.10 -5.02
N ASP A 296 9.38 5.40 -4.74
CA ASP A 296 8.29 6.17 -4.14
C ASP A 296 7.06 6.26 -5.06
N ASP A 297 7.25 6.10 -6.38
CA ASP A 297 6.15 6.11 -7.33
C ASP A 297 5.31 4.83 -7.29
N LEU A 298 5.88 3.72 -6.81
CA LEU A 298 5.20 2.45 -6.59
C LEU A 298 4.83 2.22 -5.12
N TYR A 299 5.59 2.76 -4.17
CA TYR A 299 5.44 2.46 -2.73
C TYR A 299 5.27 3.74 -1.91
N TRP A 300 4.39 4.63 -2.37
CA TRP A 300 3.99 5.81 -1.62
C TRP A 300 3.28 5.42 -0.32
N SER A 301 3.32 6.32 0.67
CA SER A 301 2.68 6.10 1.97
C SER A 301 1.17 5.95 1.81
N ILE A 302 0.58 4.98 2.49
CA ILE A 302 -0.88 4.83 2.63
C ILE A 302 -1.23 5.11 4.08
N ASP A 303 -2.52 5.43 4.34
CA ASP A 303 -3.16 5.51 5.66
C ASP A 303 -2.43 6.23 6.82
N GLN A 304 -1.57 7.19 6.47
CA GLN A 304 -0.75 7.95 7.41
C GLN A 304 -1.27 9.39 7.54
N VAL A 305 -1.09 9.98 8.73
CA VAL A 305 -1.33 11.41 8.99
C VAL A 305 -0.05 12.05 9.52
N GLN A 306 0.56 12.96 8.76
CA GLN A 306 1.73 13.68 9.21
C GLN A 306 1.34 14.94 9.98
N ILE A 307 1.82 15.04 11.22
CA ILE A 307 1.64 16.18 12.12
C ILE A 307 2.79 17.17 11.90
N ASN A 308 2.47 18.38 11.49
CA ASN A 308 3.41 19.49 11.40
C ASN A 308 3.15 20.47 12.54
N LEU A 309 4.22 20.95 13.17
CA LEU A 309 4.15 21.84 14.33
C LEU A 309 4.94 23.11 14.05
N GLU A 310 4.27 24.26 14.15
CA GLU A 310 4.89 25.58 14.05
C GLU A 310 4.62 26.37 15.33
N ALA A 311 5.67 26.94 15.94
CA ALA A 311 5.50 27.79 17.11
C ALA A 311 5.10 29.20 16.70
N ASP A 312 4.05 29.74 17.32
CA ASP A 312 3.70 31.15 17.15
C ASP A 312 4.78 32.02 17.81
N ARG A 313 5.58 32.70 16.97
CA ARG A 313 6.69 33.55 17.42
C ARG A 313 6.24 34.68 18.35
N ALA A 314 5.13 35.35 18.05
CA ALA A 314 4.65 36.46 18.87
C ALA A 314 4.07 35.95 20.21
N ALA A 315 3.44 34.79 20.23
CA ALA A 315 3.03 34.12 21.46
C ALA A 315 4.24 33.69 22.30
N TRP A 316 5.26 33.12 21.66
CA TRP A 316 6.49 32.67 22.28
C TRP A 316 7.26 33.81 22.96
N GLU A 317 7.41 34.95 22.27
CA GLU A 317 8.02 36.18 22.82
C GLU A 317 7.26 36.69 24.07
N ARG A 318 5.95 36.40 24.17
CA ARG A 318 5.10 36.69 25.34
C ARG A 318 5.05 35.54 26.35
N ARG A 319 5.98 34.59 26.29
CA ARG A 319 6.06 33.36 27.12
C ARG A 319 4.76 32.54 27.11
N LYS A 320 4.09 32.46 25.95
CA LYS A 320 2.99 31.53 25.71
C LYS A 320 3.48 30.44 24.75
N ALA A 321 3.23 29.18 25.09
CA ALA A 321 3.48 28.06 24.19
C ALA A 321 2.24 27.73 23.37
N LEU A 322 2.06 28.44 22.26
CA LEU A 322 1.04 28.14 21.26
C LEU A 322 1.72 27.54 20.03
N LEU A 323 1.25 26.36 19.61
CA LEU A 323 1.66 25.71 18.37
C LEU A 323 0.49 25.73 17.38
N THR A 324 0.75 26.14 16.15
CA THR A 324 -0.10 25.79 15.01
C THR A 324 0.19 24.34 14.64
N VAL A 325 -0.86 23.53 14.61
CA VAL A 325 -0.80 22.12 14.20
C VAL A 325 -1.44 22.02 12.83
N THR A 326 -0.71 21.48 11.86
CA THR A 326 -1.21 21.18 10.52
C THR A 326 -1.08 19.69 10.23
N LEU A 327 -2.15 19.06 9.81
CA LEU A 327 -2.24 17.64 9.50
C LEU A 327 -2.28 17.47 7.98
N ASP A 328 -1.26 16.79 7.44
CA ASP A 328 -1.28 16.26 6.07
C ASP A 328 -1.62 14.76 6.12
N HIS A 329 -2.18 14.19 5.05
CA HIS A 329 -2.54 12.78 5.02
C HIS A 329 -2.30 12.08 3.68
N SER A 330 -2.17 10.77 3.75
CA SER A 330 -2.15 9.86 2.60
C SER A 330 -3.31 8.85 2.58
N MET A 331 -4.28 8.99 3.51
CA MET A 331 -5.44 8.11 3.61
C MET A 331 -6.29 8.10 2.31
N PRO A 332 -6.41 6.95 1.61
CA PRO A 332 -7.36 6.82 0.52
C PRO A 332 -8.79 6.94 1.02
N ASN A 333 -9.65 7.60 0.24
CA ASN A 333 -11.06 7.80 0.60
C ASN A 333 -11.24 8.39 2.01
N LEU A 334 -10.43 9.40 2.40
CA LEU A 334 -10.56 10.04 3.72
C LEU A 334 -12.01 10.50 3.98
N GLU A 335 -12.53 10.14 5.15
CA GLU A 335 -13.81 10.61 5.67
C GLU A 335 -13.61 11.70 6.73
N ARG A 336 -12.74 11.44 7.72
CA ARG A 336 -12.46 12.36 8.82
C ARG A 336 -11.06 12.18 9.39
N LEU A 337 -10.54 13.24 10.00
CA LEU A 337 -9.30 13.23 10.78
C LEU A 337 -9.64 13.20 12.27
N LEU A 338 -8.92 12.37 13.02
CA LEU A 338 -9.04 12.28 14.47
C LEU A 338 -7.75 12.75 15.13
N VAL A 339 -7.89 13.52 16.21
CA VAL A 339 -6.78 13.97 17.05
C VAL A 339 -7.04 13.60 18.50
N ARG A 340 -5.97 13.28 19.22
CA ARG A 340 -5.96 13.14 20.67
C ARG A 340 -4.84 13.99 21.25
N LEU A 341 -5.20 14.89 22.15
CA LEU A 341 -4.26 15.71 22.88
C LEU A 341 -4.12 15.15 24.30
N ASP A 342 -2.91 14.75 24.67
CA ASP A 342 -2.59 14.19 25.98
C ASP A 342 -3.48 13.00 26.36
N ALA A 343 -4.14 13.08 27.51
CA ALA A 343 -5.03 12.06 28.02
C ALA A 343 -6.50 12.23 27.58
N GLU A 344 -6.82 13.24 26.75
CA GLU A 344 -8.19 13.48 26.26
C GLU A 344 -8.71 12.31 25.41
N GLU A 345 -9.99 12.29 25.10
CA GLU A 345 -10.56 11.33 24.15
C GLU A 345 -10.22 11.72 22.70
N TRP A 346 -10.27 10.74 21.79
CA TRP A 346 -10.18 11.01 20.36
C TRP A 346 -11.36 11.89 19.94
N ARG A 347 -11.07 12.97 19.21
CA ARG A 347 -12.10 13.83 18.63
C ARG A 347 -11.82 14.12 17.17
N GLU A 348 -12.87 14.38 16.42
CA GLU A 348 -12.76 14.89 15.05
C GLU A 348 -12.12 16.29 15.04
N THR A 349 -11.32 16.56 14.01
CA THR A 349 -10.63 17.84 13.86
C THR A 349 -10.61 18.30 12.41
N THR A 350 -10.46 19.61 12.23
CA THR A 350 -10.00 20.19 10.96
C THR A 350 -8.50 19.89 10.74
N PRO A 351 -8.01 19.98 9.49
CA PRO A 351 -6.59 19.79 9.17
C PRO A 351 -5.66 20.79 9.87
N GLU A 352 -6.17 21.94 10.30
CA GLU A 352 -5.39 22.95 11.00
C GLU A 352 -6.10 23.36 12.30
N PHE A 353 -5.34 23.46 13.40
CA PHE A 353 -5.83 23.96 14.68
C PHE A 353 -4.68 24.48 15.57
N ILE A 354 -5.02 25.28 16.58
CA ILE A 354 -4.06 25.79 17.56
C ILE A 354 -4.03 24.87 18.79
N TRP A 355 -2.83 24.49 19.21
CA TRP A 355 -2.57 23.71 20.42
C TRP A 355 -1.79 24.52 21.45
N ARG A 356 -2.37 24.69 22.63
CA ARG A 356 -1.74 25.36 23.77
C ARG A 356 -1.05 24.36 24.68
N LEU A 357 0.27 24.45 24.79
CA LEU A 357 1.05 23.58 25.67
C LEU A 357 0.91 23.99 27.14
N ARG A 358 0.96 22.97 28.00
CA ARG A 358 1.06 23.11 29.46
C ARG A 358 2.51 22.86 29.89
N PRO A 359 2.97 23.40 31.03
CA PRO A 359 4.27 23.02 31.58
C PRO A 359 4.37 21.50 31.78
N GLY A 360 5.50 20.92 31.41
CA GLY A 360 5.74 19.47 31.47
C GLY A 360 5.56 18.78 30.11
N LYS A 361 5.07 17.53 30.14
CA LYS A 361 4.88 16.70 28.95
C LYS A 361 3.56 17.05 28.25
N ASN A 362 3.62 17.15 26.93
CA ASN A 362 2.46 17.39 26.06
C ASN A 362 2.51 16.42 24.89
N GLN A 363 1.40 15.76 24.57
CA GLN A 363 1.32 14.78 23.49
C GLN A 363 0.24 15.15 22.49
N VAL A 364 0.55 15.00 21.20
CA VAL A 364 -0.42 15.01 20.12
C VAL A 364 -0.35 13.67 19.40
N MET A 365 -1.51 13.07 19.17
CA MET A 365 -1.67 11.91 18.30
C MET A 365 -2.70 12.24 17.22
N ALA A 366 -2.47 11.78 16.00
CA ALA A 366 -3.39 11.98 14.88
C ALA A 366 -3.52 10.70 14.04
N LYS A 367 -4.70 10.48 13.47
CA LYS A 367 -4.98 9.38 12.53
C LYS A 367 -6.13 9.75 11.58
N GLY A 368 -6.18 9.11 10.42
CA GLY A 368 -7.30 9.23 9.49
C GLY A 368 -8.32 8.13 9.68
N VAL A 369 -9.56 8.37 9.25
CA VAL A 369 -10.56 7.31 9.05
C VAL A 369 -11.06 7.40 7.62
N ASN A 370 -11.05 6.30 6.88
CA ASN A 370 -11.57 6.26 5.52
C ASN A 370 -13.09 6.05 5.51
N LYS A 371 -13.71 6.26 4.35
CA LYS A 371 -15.16 6.08 4.12
C LYS A 371 -15.65 4.63 4.28
N PHE A 372 -14.75 3.66 4.47
CA PHE A 372 -15.07 2.29 4.84
C PHE A 372 -15.06 2.06 6.36
N GLY A 373 -14.79 3.11 7.15
CA GLY A 373 -14.72 3.07 8.61
C GLY A 373 -13.40 2.52 9.16
N ARG A 374 -12.38 2.27 8.31
CA ARG A 374 -11.06 1.84 8.78
C ARG A 374 -10.24 3.03 9.26
N GLU A 375 -9.66 2.89 10.44
CA GLU A 375 -8.70 3.82 10.99
C GLU A 375 -7.31 3.55 10.41
N GLY A 376 -6.57 4.61 10.09
CA GLY A 376 -5.18 4.53 9.64
C GLY A 376 -4.18 4.47 10.78
N HIS A 377 -2.90 4.51 10.42
CA HIS A 377 -1.80 4.58 11.38
C HIS A 377 -1.88 5.82 12.26
N VAL A 378 -1.46 5.63 13.52
CA VAL A 378 -1.41 6.71 14.49
C VAL A 378 -0.04 7.35 14.49
N SER A 379 0.02 8.60 14.07
CA SER A 379 1.20 9.43 14.27
C SER A 379 1.14 10.10 15.63
N ARG A 380 2.31 10.24 16.26
CA ARG A 380 2.48 10.71 17.64
C ARG A 380 3.72 11.56 17.78
N ILE A 381 3.57 12.71 18.43
CA ILE A 381 4.67 13.55 18.88
C ILE A 381 4.51 13.82 20.37
N LEU A 382 5.57 13.54 21.15
CA LEU A 382 5.65 13.90 22.56
C LEU A 382 6.61 15.08 22.72
N LEU A 383 6.13 16.15 23.34
CA LEU A 383 6.88 17.37 23.63
C LEU A 383 7.11 17.51 25.13
N ARG A 384 8.18 18.20 25.51
CA ARG A 384 8.38 18.77 26.85
C ARG A 384 8.46 20.28 26.73
N TYR A 385 7.65 20.97 27.52
CA TYR A 385 7.65 22.43 27.63
C TYR A 385 8.01 22.85 29.06
N ASN A 386 9.02 23.72 29.21
CA ASN A 386 9.40 24.37 30.47
C ASN A 386 9.32 25.89 30.25
N PRO A 387 8.33 26.59 30.83
CA PRO A 387 8.00 27.99 30.52
C PRO A 387 9.05 29.02 30.95
#